data_AF-A0AAN7T676-F1
#
_entry.id   AF-A0AAN7T676-F1
#
_cell.length_a   1.000
_cell.length_b   1.000
_cell.length_c   1.000
_cell.angle_alpha   90.00
_cell.angle_beta   90.00
_cell.angle_gamma   90.00
#
_symmetry.space_group_name_H-M   'P 1'
#
loop_
_entity.id
_entity.type
_entity.pdbx_description
1 polymer ?
#
loop_
_entity_poly.entity_id
_entity_poly.type
_entity_poly.pdbx_seq_one_letter_code
_entity_poly.pdbx_strand_id
1 'polypeptide(L)'
;MALHITLFNKRYPLTVTAGVAVFTLYHPPKPGKGHSNATKLSYYGLSLLGINLLFDGLTNTIQDHLFRSPQRYGSIKGPQMMVSTNLLGFIFQVSYLLLTPFIPTTFLPSFVPSTATTEFSSAISFLQRHPAVLNDILGFCAAGAIGQIFIYATLERFSSLVLVTVTVTRKMLTMVLSVVWYGKRLTSMQWWGVVMVFTGVVAEGVLSQREKQMKERAKIKSR
;
A
#
# COMPACT_ATOMS: atom_id res chain seq x y z
N MET A 1 -5.04 -3.61 -10.41
CA MET A 1 -4.91 -4.43 -11.63
C MET A 1 -6.10 -4.28 -12.58
N ALA A 2 -7.35 -4.52 -12.17
CA ALA A 2 -8.52 -4.40 -13.06
C ALA A 2 -8.62 -3.05 -13.77
N LEU A 3 -8.44 -1.93 -13.04
CA LEU A 3 -8.45 -0.57 -13.61
C LEU A 3 -7.37 -0.34 -14.68
N HIS A 4 -6.22 -1.00 -14.56
CA HIS A 4 -5.13 -0.87 -15.52
C HIS A 4 -5.30 -1.82 -16.72
N ILE A 5 -6.12 -2.87 -16.58
CA ILE A 5 -6.54 -3.79 -17.65
C ILE A 5 -7.68 -3.15 -18.45
N THR A 6 -8.70 -2.62 -17.77
CA THR A 6 -9.88 -2.03 -18.41
C THR A 6 -9.61 -0.67 -19.05
N LEU A 7 -8.70 0.13 -18.49
CA LEU A 7 -8.42 1.50 -18.97
C LEU A 7 -7.15 1.58 -19.85
N PHE A 8 -6.21 0.64 -19.73
CA PHE A 8 -4.94 0.65 -20.51
C PHE A 8 -4.64 -0.65 -21.28
N ASN A 9 -5.58 -1.60 -21.33
CA ASN A 9 -5.53 -2.83 -22.15
C ASN A 9 -4.23 -3.66 -21.98
N LYS A 10 -3.63 -3.66 -20.78
CA LYS A 10 -2.40 -4.40 -20.47
C LYS A 10 -2.72 -5.74 -19.80
N ARG A 11 -2.09 -6.84 -20.25
CA ARG A 11 -2.21 -8.17 -19.63
C ARG A 11 -1.24 -8.29 -18.45
N TYR A 12 -1.78 -8.35 -17.24
CA TYR A 12 -0.99 -8.57 -16.02
C TYR A 12 -1.08 -10.03 -15.56
N PRO A 13 -0.01 -10.60 -14.97
CA PRO A 13 -0.03 -11.95 -14.45
C PRO A 13 -0.84 -12.03 -13.15
N LEU A 14 -2.03 -12.62 -13.26
CA LEU A 14 -2.88 -13.02 -12.13
C LEU A 14 -2.16 -13.94 -11.13
N THR A 15 -1.04 -14.52 -11.54
CA THR A 15 -0.17 -15.42 -10.77
C THR A 15 0.34 -14.80 -9.47
N VAL A 16 0.65 -13.50 -9.45
CA VAL A 16 1.11 -12.82 -8.23
C VAL A 16 -0.03 -12.78 -7.20
N THR A 17 -1.23 -12.37 -7.62
CA THR A 17 -2.42 -12.33 -6.75
C THR A 17 -2.81 -13.72 -6.24
N ALA A 18 -2.78 -14.73 -7.12
CA ALA A 18 -3.05 -16.12 -6.75
C ALA A 18 -2.03 -16.65 -5.73
N GLY A 19 -0.73 -16.37 -5.94
CA GLY A 19 0.32 -16.77 -5.00
C GLY A 19 0.17 -16.11 -3.63
N VAL A 20 -0.14 -14.81 -3.57
CA VAL A 20 -0.40 -14.10 -2.30
C VAL A 20 -1.66 -14.65 -1.60
N ALA A 21 -2.71 -14.99 -2.36
CA ALA A 21 -3.93 -15.58 -1.81
C ALA A 21 -3.65 -16.95 -1.19
N VAL A 22 -2.97 -17.85 -1.91
CA VAL A 22 -2.55 -19.16 -1.40
C VAL A 22 -1.68 -19.00 -0.16
N PHE A 23 -0.72 -18.08 -0.18
CA PHE A 23 0.14 -17.85 0.98
C PHE A 23 -0.64 -17.40 2.23
N THR A 24 -1.64 -16.53 2.05
CA THR A 24 -2.41 -15.92 3.14
C THR A 24 -3.47 -16.87 3.69
N LEU A 25 -4.14 -17.63 2.82
CA LEU A 25 -5.19 -18.59 3.20
C LEU A 25 -4.64 -19.76 4.03
N TYR A 26 -3.40 -20.19 3.75
CA TYR A 26 -2.76 -21.31 4.43
C TYR A 26 -1.91 -20.89 5.63
N HIS A 27 -2.05 -19.65 6.10
CA HIS A 27 -1.38 -19.17 7.31
C HIS A 27 -2.06 -19.75 8.56
N PRO A 28 -1.35 -20.53 9.41
CA PRO A 28 -1.98 -21.16 10.56
C PRO A 28 -2.50 -20.10 11.54
N PRO A 29 -3.70 -20.29 12.12
CA PRO A 29 -4.24 -19.36 13.11
C PRO A 29 -3.34 -19.29 14.34
N LYS A 30 -3.15 -18.08 14.90
CA LYS A 30 -2.31 -17.86 16.07
C LYS A 30 -2.82 -18.67 17.28
N PRO A 31 -1.98 -19.44 17.98
CA PRO A 31 -2.39 -20.13 19.20
C PRO A 31 -2.61 -19.08 20.30
N GLY A 32 -3.79 -19.07 20.93
CA GLY A 32 -4.06 -18.23 22.11
C GLY A 32 -5.23 -17.24 22.04
N LYS A 33 -6.09 -17.26 21.01
CA LYS A 33 -7.41 -16.62 21.09
C LYS A 33 -8.50 -17.68 20.93
N GLY A 34 -9.27 -17.87 21.99
CA GLY A 34 -10.43 -18.76 22.02
C GLY A 34 -11.38 -18.50 20.85
N HIS A 35 -12.08 -19.57 20.46
CA HIS A 35 -13.08 -19.62 19.41
C HIS A 35 -14.30 -18.74 19.74
N SER A 36 -14.15 -17.43 19.70
CA SER A 36 -15.27 -16.49 19.70
C SER A 36 -15.25 -15.67 18.41
N ASN A 37 -16.13 -16.07 17.48
CA ASN A 37 -16.47 -15.36 16.23
C ASN A 37 -15.40 -15.25 15.13
N ALA A 38 -14.45 -16.19 15.06
CA ALA A 38 -13.67 -16.35 13.83
C ALA A 38 -14.60 -16.87 12.72
N THR A 39 -14.70 -16.13 11.61
CA THR A 39 -15.46 -16.47 10.38
C THR A 39 -16.96 -16.12 10.31
N LYS A 40 -17.40 -14.96 10.84
CA LYS A 40 -18.45 -14.23 10.10
C LYS A 40 -17.74 -13.43 9.01
N LEU A 41 -17.89 -13.83 7.74
CA LEU A 41 -17.59 -12.96 6.60
C LEU A 41 -18.41 -11.68 6.82
N SER A 42 -17.78 -10.63 7.33
CA SER A 42 -18.43 -9.33 7.38
C SER A 42 -18.42 -8.82 5.96
N TYR A 43 -19.53 -9.01 5.23
CA TYR A 43 -19.73 -8.44 3.90
C TYR A 43 -19.43 -6.94 3.89
N TYR A 44 -19.67 -6.27 5.02
CA TYR A 44 -19.33 -4.88 5.26
C TYR A 44 -17.82 -4.62 5.37
N GLY A 45 -17.06 -5.48 6.08
CA GLY A 45 -15.60 -5.38 6.13
C GLY A 45 -14.95 -5.65 4.76
N LEU A 46 -15.49 -6.61 4.02
CA LEU A 46 -15.09 -6.91 2.64
C LEU A 46 -15.42 -5.75 1.69
N SER A 47 -16.59 -5.10 1.85
CA SER A 47 -16.95 -3.95 1.02
C SER A 47 -16.07 -2.73 1.32
N LEU A 48 -15.79 -2.44 2.60
CA LEU A 48 -14.83 -1.39 3.00
C LEU A 48 -13.43 -1.64 2.45
N LEU A 49 -12.95 -2.89 2.53
CA LEU A 49 -11.66 -3.27 1.93
C LEU A 49 -11.67 -3.08 0.41
N GLY A 50 -12.76 -3.48 -0.26
CA GLY A 50 -12.92 -3.28 -1.70
C GLY A 50 -12.88 -1.81 -2.11
N ILE A 51 -13.59 -0.95 -1.38
CA ILE A 51 -13.59 0.51 -1.59
C ILE A 51 -12.20 1.09 -1.35
N ASN A 52 -11.51 0.69 -0.27
CA ASN A 52 -10.16 1.14 0.04
C ASN A 52 -9.17 0.80 -1.10
N LEU A 53 -9.19 -0.45 -1.58
CA LEU A 53 -8.34 -0.89 -2.68
C LEU A 53 -8.68 -0.20 -4.01
N LEU A 54 -9.95 0.14 -4.24
CA LEU A 54 -10.38 0.89 -5.41
C LEU A 54 -9.83 2.33 -5.40
N PHE A 55 -9.93 3.03 -4.28
CA PHE A 55 -9.36 4.39 -4.15
C PHE A 55 -7.84 4.39 -4.23
N ASP A 56 -7.19 3.40 -3.64
CA ASP A 56 -5.74 3.25 -3.73
C ASP A 56 -5.31 3.01 -5.19
N GLY A 57 -6.05 2.18 -5.92
CA GLY A 57 -5.85 1.95 -7.35
C GLY A 57 -6.06 3.22 -8.19
N LEU A 58 -7.15 3.95 -7.98
CA LEU A 58 -7.45 5.19 -8.70
C LEU A 58 -6.37 6.26 -8.44
N THR A 59 -5.98 6.44 -7.19
CA THR A 59 -4.97 7.45 -6.81
C THR A 59 -3.64 7.17 -7.50
N ASN A 60 -3.18 5.91 -7.49
CA ASN A 60 -1.96 5.52 -8.20
C ASN A 60 -2.04 5.76 -9.71
N THR A 61 -3.19 5.51 -10.34
CA THR A 61 -3.38 5.78 -11.79
C THR A 61 -3.40 7.26 -12.12
N ILE A 62 -4.04 8.10 -11.28
CA ILE A 62 -4.05 9.55 -11.44
C ILE A 62 -2.64 10.10 -11.27
N GLN A 63 -1.88 9.60 -10.30
CA GLN A 63 -0.47 9.96 -10.12
C GLN A 63 0.35 9.65 -11.38
N ASP A 64 0.25 8.45 -11.95
CA ASP A 64 0.98 8.07 -13.18
C ASP A 64 0.54 8.92 -14.39
N HIS A 65 -0.75 9.26 -14.51
CA HIS A 65 -1.25 10.14 -15.57
C HIS A 65 -0.72 11.57 -15.45
N LEU A 66 -0.63 12.08 -14.22
CA LEU A 66 -0.13 13.42 -13.93
C LEU A 66 1.35 13.56 -14.31
N PHE A 67 2.19 12.56 -14.01
CA PHE A 67 3.60 12.54 -14.41
C PHE A 67 3.81 12.35 -15.92
N ARG A 68 2.90 11.65 -16.62
CA ARG A 68 3.02 11.37 -18.06
C ARG A 68 2.44 12.47 -18.96
N SER A 69 1.72 13.45 -18.40
CA SER A 69 1.04 14.51 -19.17
C SER A 69 1.59 15.92 -18.88
N PRO A 70 2.91 16.16 -19.06
CA PRO A 70 3.54 17.44 -18.72
C PRO A 70 2.99 18.62 -19.53
N GLN A 71 2.48 18.39 -20.74
CA GLN A 71 1.84 19.42 -21.57
C GLN A 71 0.55 20.00 -20.98
N ARG A 72 -0.18 19.27 -20.12
CA ARG A 72 -1.48 19.67 -19.58
C ARG A 72 -1.41 20.14 -18.12
N TYR A 73 -0.50 19.59 -17.32
CA TYR A 73 -0.41 19.86 -15.88
C TYR A 73 0.90 20.52 -15.44
N GLY A 74 1.78 20.86 -16.39
CA GLY A 74 3.13 21.34 -16.11
C GLY A 74 4.08 20.19 -15.74
N SER A 75 5.38 20.48 -15.76
CA SER A 75 6.42 19.50 -15.40
C SER A 75 6.49 19.34 -13.88
N ILE A 76 5.49 18.67 -13.30
CA ILE A 76 5.42 18.42 -11.86
C ILE A 76 6.50 17.40 -11.50
N LYS A 77 7.42 17.79 -10.62
CA LYS A 77 8.52 16.93 -10.15
C LYS A 77 8.04 16.00 -9.04
N GLY A 78 8.66 14.83 -8.90
CA GLY A 78 8.33 13.84 -7.86
C GLY A 78 8.28 14.41 -6.43
N PRO A 79 9.26 15.25 -6.00
CA PRO A 79 9.23 15.88 -4.69
C PRO A 79 8.06 16.85 -4.47
N GLN A 80 7.58 17.54 -5.51
CA GLN A 80 6.45 18.46 -5.37
C GLN A 80 5.16 17.68 -5.09
N MET A 81 4.96 16.57 -5.78
CA MET A 81 3.85 15.64 -5.51
C MET A 81 3.90 15.05 -4.11
N MET A 82 5.10 14.71 -3.62
CA MET A 82 5.30 14.23 -2.24
C MET A 82 4.84 15.27 -1.22
N VAL A 83 5.27 16.53 -1.37
CA VAL A 83 4.88 17.60 -0.46
C VAL A 83 3.38 17.86 -0.50
N SER A 84 2.78 17.96 -1.69
CA SER A 84 1.35 18.22 -1.84
C SER A 84 0.48 17.10 -1.25
N THR A 85 0.85 15.83 -1.46
CA THR A 85 0.11 14.69 -0.92
C THR A 85 0.25 14.56 0.59
N ASN A 86 1.45 14.76 1.14
CA ASN A 86 1.66 14.77 2.59
C ASN A 86 0.97 15.95 3.27
N LEU A 87 0.95 17.13 2.64
CA LEU A 87 0.26 18.30 3.18
C LEU A 87 -1.26 18.10 3.18
N LEU A 88 -1.84 17.59 2.09
CA LEU A 88 -3.27 17.26 2.05
C LEU A 88 -3.60 16.16 3.06
N GLY A 89 -2.77 15.13 3.17
CA GLY A 89 -2.93 14.08 4.17
C GLY A 89 -2.89 14.62 5.60
N PHE A 90 -1.96 15.54 5.89
CA PHE A 90 -1.88 16.24 7.17
C PHE A 90 -3.15 17.06 7.44
N ILE A 91 -3.61 17.86 6.47
CA ILE A 91 -4.82 18.68 6.60
C ILE A 91 -6.02 17.78 6.89
N PHE A 92 -6.22 16.70 6.12
CA PHE A 92 -7.33 15.78 6.36
C PHE A 92 -7.24 15.07 7.71
N GLN A 93 -6.05 14.63 8.11
CA GLN A 93 -5.86 13.94 9.39
C GLN A 93 -6.06 14.87 10.60
N VAL A 94 -5.57 16.11 10.54
CA VAL A 94 -5.77 17.12 11.57
C VAL A 94 -7.24 17.54 11.63
N SER A 95 -7.87 17.76 10.47
CA SER A 95 -9.29 18.10 10.41
C SER A 95 -10.14 16.98 11.00
N TYR A 96 -9.83 15.73 10.69
CA TYR A 96 -10.49 14.57 11.30
C TYR A 96 -10.34 14.57 12.83
N LEU A 97 -9.12 14.71 13.34
CA LEU A 97 -8.86 14.70 14.80
C LEU A 97 -9.48 15.90 15.54
N LEU A 98 -9.62 17.05 14.88
CA LEU A 98 -10.22 18.25 15.49
C LEU A 98 -11.74 18.26 15.35
N LEU A 99 -12.32 17.74 14.27
CA LEU A 99 -13.77 17.76 14.03
C LEU A 99 -14.51 16.62 14.74
N THR A 100 -13.88 15.46 14.90
CA THR A 100 -14.46 14.29 15.58
C THR A 100 -15.08 14.56 16.96
N PRO A 101 -14.51 15.38 17.87
CA PRO A 101 -15.15 15.70 19.15
C PRO A 101 -16.41 16.58 19.01
N PHE A 102 -16.57 17.31 17.90
CA PHE A 102 -17.71 18.20 17.67
C PHE A 102 -18.87 17.54 16.91
N ILE A 103 -18.65 16.34 16.35
CA ILE A 103 -19.67 15.62 15.60
C ILE A 103 -20.51 14.78 16.59
N PRO A 104 -21.85 14.93 16.62
CA PRO A 104 -22.70 14.11 17.47
C PRO A 104 -22.52 12.62 17.11
N THR A 105 -22.45 11.76 18.12
CA THR A 105 -22.29 10.30 17.94
C THR A 105 -23.40 9.66 17.10
N THR A 106 -24.53 10.35 16.91
CA THR A 106 -25.65 9.97 16.04
C THR A 106 -25.30 10.03 14.54
N PHE A 107 -24.37 10.90 14.14
CA PHE A 107 -23.87 11.01 12.77
C PHE A 107 -22.65 10.13 12.50
N LEU A 108 -22.04 9.58 13.56
CA LEU A 108 -20.94 8.64 13.43
C LEU A 108 -21.50 7.24 13.14
N PRO A 109 -20.95 6.52 12.14
CA PRO A 109 -21.34 5.14 11.91
C PRO A 109 -21.14 4.29 13.16
N SER A 110 -22.06 3.35 13.44
CA SER A 110 -22.06 2.54 14.68
C SER A 110 -20.81 1.69 14.93
N PHE A 111 -19.88 1.61 13.98
CA PHE A 111 -18.59 0.94 14.13
C PHE A 111 -17.47 1.84 14.67
N VAL A 112 -17.68 3.16 14.70
CA VAL A 112 -16.73 4.09 15.31
C VAL A 112 -16.95 4.03 16.82
N PRO A 113 -15.99 3.52 17.61
CA PRO A 113 -16.12 3.49 19.06
C PRO A 113 -16.37 4.91 19.58
N SER A 114 -17.24 5.06 20.58
CA SER A 114 -17.51 6.37 21.20
C SER A 114 -16.23 7.04 21.74
N THR A 115 -15.20 6.23 22.04
CA THR A 115 -13.86 6.67 22.45
C THR A 115 -13.08 7.37 21.33
N ALA A 116 -13.46 7.17 20.06
CA ALA A 116 -12.81 7.79 18.91
C ALA A 116 -12.94 9.33 18.89
N THR A 117 -13.83 9.90 19.70
CA THR A 117 -14.03 11.35 19.83
C THR A 117 -12.91 12.04 20.61
N THR A 118 -12.16 11.33 21.45
CA THR A 118 -11.12 11.90 22.32
C THR A 118 -9.71 11.38 22.01
N GLU A 119 -9.51 10.80 20.82
CA GLU A 119 -8.23 10.21 20.39
C GLU A 119 -7.07 11.22 20.47
N PHE A 120 -7.31 12.48 20.10
CA PHE A 120 -6.28 13.52 20.16
C PHE A 120 -5.81 13.81 21.59
N SER A 121 -6.75 13.99 22.53
CA SER A 121 -6.43 14.21 23.94
C SER A 121 -5.73 12.99 24.56
N SER A 122 -6.22 11.80 24.20
CA SER A 122 -5.62 10.52 24.64
C SER A 122 -4.18 10.37 24.15
N ALA A 123 -3.90 10.71 22.89
CA ALA A 123 -2.56 10.68 22.30
C ALA A 123 -1.60 11.65 23.00
N ILE A 124 -2.04 12.88 23.30
CA ILE A 124 -1.21 13.85 24.05
C ILE A 124 -0.91 13.33 25.46
N SER A 125 -1.91 12.81 26.16
CA SER A 125 -1.73 12.25 27.52
C SER A 125 -0.75 11.07 27.54
N PHE A 126 -0.69 10.30 26.45
CA PHE A 126 0.23 9.18 26.31
C PHE A 126 1.67 9.67 26.10
N LEU A 127 1.86 10.66 25.24
CA LEU A 127 3.17 11.28 25.01
C LEU A 127 3.72 11.97 26.26
N GLN A 128 2.87 12.61 27.06
CA GLN A 128 3.26 13.21 28.34
C GLN A 128 3.71 12.17 29.36
N ARG A 129 3.07 10.99 29.39
CA ARG A 129 3.44 9.90 30.30
C ARG A 129 4.71 9.15 29.87
N HIS A 130 4.98 9.09 28.57
CA HIS A 130 6.12 8.36 28.01
C HIS A 130 6.90 9.22 27.00
N PRO A 131 7.69 10.20 27.47
CA PRO A 131 8.42 11.10 26.58
C PRO A 131 9.49 10.38 25.75
N ALA A 132 10.01 9.24 26.21
CA ALA A 132 10.98 8.43 25.45
C ALA A 132 10.43 7.97 24.08
N VAL A 133 9.10 7.78 23.97
CA VAL A 133 8.44 7.36 22.73
C VAL A 133 8.55 8.43 21.64
N LEU A 134 8.79 9.70 21.99
CA LEU A 134 9.03 10.76 21.01
C LEU A 134 10.25 10.45 20.14
N ASN A 135 11.31 9.86 20.70
CA ASN A 135 12.49 9.49 19.93
C ASN A 135 12.17 8.35 18.95
N ASP A 136 11.35 7.38 19.36
CA ASP A 136 10.90 6.29 18.48
C ASP A 136 10.01 6.83 17.34
N ILE A 137 9.11 7.77 17.64
CA ILE A 137 8.27 8.44 16.65
C ILE A 137 9.12 9.24 15.68
N LEU A 138 10.09 10.02 16.16
CA LEU A 138 10.99 10.80 15.31
C LEU A 138 11.85 9.89 14.42
N GLY A 139 12.36 8.79 14.97
CA GLY A 139 13.09 7.79 14.20
C GLY A 139 12.22 7.14 13.12
N PHE A 140 10.98 6.78 13.47
CA PHE A 140 10.00 6.24 12.53
C PHE A 140 9.66 7.24 11.41
N CYS A 141 9.43 8.50 11.76
CA CYS A 141 9.18 9.58 10.80
C CYS A 141 10.36 9.84 9.88
N ALA A 142 11.59 9.86 10.41
CA ALA A 142 12.81 10.05 9.62
C ALA A 142 13.02 8.89 8.64
N ALA A 143 12.90 7.64 9.10
CA ALA A 143 12.96 6.47 8.24
C ALA A 143 11.84 6.46 7.18
N GLY A 144 10.63 6.87 7.57
CA GLY A 144 9.48 7.03 6.68
C GLY A 144 9.71 8.09 5.59
N ALA A 145 10.28 9.23 5.95
CA ALA A 145 10.62 10.32 5.01
C ALA A 145 11.66 9.86 3.98
N ILE A 146 12.73 9.20 4.43
CA ILE A 146 13.73 8.61 3.54
C ILE A 146 13.06 7.61 2.58
N GLY A 147 12.21 6.73 3.11
CA GLY A 147 11.46 5.76 2.32
C GLY A 147 10.57 6.42 1.26
N GLN A 148 9.88 7.50 1.61
CA GLN A 148 9.03 8.23 0.66
C GLN A 148 9.84 8.93 -0.44
N ILE A 149 11.01 9.50 -0.14
CA ILE A 149 11.89 10.08 -1.16
C ILE A 149 12.23 9.03 -2.22
N PHE A 150 12.61 7.82 -1.80
CA PHE A 150 12.89 6.72 -2.73
C PHE A 150 11.66 6.30 -3.54
N ILE A 151 10.47 6.30 -2.93
CA ILE A 151 9.22 5.97 -3.61
C ILE A 151 8.94 6.97 -4.74
N TYR A 152 8.95 8.26 -4.43
CA TYR A 152 8.67 9.30 -5.43
C TYR A 152 9.77 9.41 -6.49
N ALA A 153 11.04 9.25 -6.13
CA ALA A 153 12.15 9.20 -7.09
C ALA A 153 12.02 7.99 -8.04
N THR A 154 11.60 6.83 -7.52
CA THR A 154 11.36 5.63 -8.34
C THR A 154 10.16 5.82 -9.25
N LEU A 155 9.08 6.43 -8.75
CA LEU A 155 7.87 6.69 -9.52
C LEU A 155 8.16 7.63 -10.69
N GLU A 156 8.89 8.72 -10.44
CA GLU A 156 9.33 9.68 -11.47
C GLU A 156 10.17 9.00 -12.56
N ARG A 157 11.09 8.09 -12.19
CA ARG A 157 12.04 7.49 -13.14
C ARG A 157 11.56 6.22 -13.83
N PHE A 158 10.77 5.38 -13.15
CA PHE A 158 10.46 4.02 -13.60
C PHE A 158 8.97 3.70 -13.73
N SER A 159 8.08 4.64 -13.38
CA SER A 159 6.61 4.54 -13.37
C SER A 159 6.04 3.65 -12.24
N SER A 160 4.75 3.81 -11.95
CA SER A 160 4.01 3.16 -10.85
C SER A 160 4.11 1.62 -10.84
N LEU A 161 4.21 0.97 -12.01
CA LEU A 161 4.31 -0.50 -12.08
C LEU A 161 5.59 -1.06 -11.46
N VAL A 162 6.73 -0.38 -11.65
CA VAL A 162 8.00 -0.80 -11.05
C VAL A 162 7.98 -0.59 -9.54
N LEU A 163 7.34 0.49 -9.08
CA LEU A 163 7.13 0.76 -7.66
C LEU A 163 6.33 -0.36 -6.97
N VAL A 164 5.21 -0.80 -7.57
CA VAL A 164 4.41 -1.92 -7.05
C VAL A 164 5.24 -3.20 -6.99
N THR A 165 6.02 -3.49 -8.04
CA THR A 165 6.89 -4.67 -8.08
C THR A 165 7.93 -4.64 -6.94
N VAL A 166 8.62 -3.52 -6.75
CA VAL A 166 9.64 -3.34 -5.71
C VAL A 166 9.03 -3.47 -4.31
N THR A 167 7.87 -2.85 -4.08
CA THR A 167 7.20 -2.89 -2.77
C THR A 167 6.66 -4.27 -2.43
N VAL A 168 6.11 -5.01 -3.40
CA VAL A 168 5.68 -6.41 -3.22
C VAL A 168 6.89 -7.30 -2.93
N THR A 169 7.97 -7.17 -3.70
CA THR A 169 9.21 -7.94 -3.48
C THR A 169 9.74 -7.70 -2.07
N ARG A 170 9.82 -6.44 -1.64
CA ARG A 170 10.25 -6.07 -0.28
C ARG A 170 9.34 -6.69 0.77
N LYS A 171 8.02 -6.57 0.64
CA LYS A 171 7.04 -7.13 1.60
C LYS A 171 7.16 -8.64 1.71
N MET A 172 7.41 -9.33 0.60
CA MET A 172 7.58 -10.78 0.58
C MET A 172 8.89 -11.20 1.24
N LEU A 173 9.99 -10.50 0.93
CA LEU A 173 11.30 -10.78 1.53
C LEU A 173 11.29 -10.55 3.05
N THR A 174 10.71 -9.45 3.54
CA THR A 174 10.63 -9.20 4.98
C THR A 174 9.74 -10.22 5.68
N MET A 175 8.71 -10.72 5.02
CA MET A 175 7.85 -11.77 5.55
C MET A 175 8.57 -13.12 5.63
N VAL A 176 9.30 -13.54 4.58
CA VAL A 176 10.12 -14.76 4.63
C VAL A 176 11.22 -14.64 5.68
N LEU A 177 11.92 -13.49 5.73
CA LEU A 177 12.95 -13.23 6.72
C LEU A 177 12.41 -13.29 8.14
N SER A 178 11.22 -12.72 8.38
CA SER A 178 10.53 -12.80 9.68
C SER A 178 10.25 -14.26 10.07
N VAL A 179 9.84 -15.10 9.13
CA VAL A 179 9.56 -16.51 9.41
C VAL A 179 10.84 -17.28 9.78
N VAL A 180 11.93 -17.04 9.06
CA VAL A 180 13.25 -17.62 9.36
C VAL A 180 13.76 -17.13 10.71
N TRP A 181 13.68 -15.82 10.98
CA TRP A 181 14.20 -15.21 12.21
C TRP A 181 13.42 -15.63 13.46
N TYR A 182 12.09 -15.66 13.39
CA TYR A 182 11.24 -16.10 14.50
C TYR A 182 11.07 -17.62 14.60
N GLY A 183 11.80 -18.40 13.78
CA GLY A 183 11.77 -19.86 13.81
C GLY A 183 10.41 -20.48 13.51
N LYS A 184 9.51 -19.75 12.84
CA LYS A 184 8.18 -20.27 12.48
C LYS A 184 8.33 -21.26 11.32
N ARG A 185 7.59 -22.36 11.34
CA ARG A 185 7.59 -23.33 10.24
C ARG A 185 6.49 -22.96 9.24
N LEU A 186 6.87 -22.72 7.99
CA LEU A 186 5.92 -22.58 6.88
C LEU A 186 5.37 -23.94 6.49
N THR A 187 4.09 -24.00 6.16
CA THR A 187 3.49 -25.20 5.57
C THR A 187 3.98 -25.38 4.13
N SER A 188 3.97 -26.60 3.61
CA SER A 188 4.40 -26.89 2.23
C SER A 188 3.61 -26.09 1.19
N MET A 189 2.33 -25.78 1.45
CA MET A 189 1.51 -24.92 0.59
C MET A 189 1.91 -23.44 0.64
N GLN A 190 2.39 -22.95 1.78
CA GLN A 190 2.94 -21.58 1.86
C GLN A 190 4.23 -21.45 1.06
N TRP A 191 5.09 -22.47 1.05
CA TRP A 191 6.27 -22.49 0.19
C TRP A 191 5.91 -22.43 -1.30
N TRP A 192 4.88 -23.17 -1.72
CA TRP A 192 4.34 -23.05 -3.08
C TRP A 192 3.81 -21.64 -3.38
N GLY A 193 3.11 -21.01 -2.42
CA GLY A 193 2.68 -19.61 -2.55
C GLY A 193 3.86 -18.66 -2.73
N VAL A 194 4.92 -18.80 -1.93
CA VAL A 194 6.15 -18.00 -2.06
C VAL A 194 6.78 -18.16 -3.44
N VAL A 195 6.95 -19.40 -3.92
CA VAL A 195 7.50 -19.68 -5.25
C VAL A 195 6.66 -19.02 -6.35
N MET A 196 5.32 -19.17 -6.30
CA MET A 196 4.42 -18.53 -7.26
C MET A 196 4.54 -17.00 -7.27
N VAL A 197 4.68 -16.37 -6.11
CA VAL A 197 4.83 -14.90 -6.02
C VAL A 197 6.17 -14.46 -6.62
N PHE A 198 7.27 -15.14 -6.29
CA PHE A 198 8.58 -14.80 -6.87
C PHE A 198 8.60 -15.01 -8.38
N THR A 199 8.05 -16.12 -8.88
CA THR A 199 7.93 -16.36 -10.33
C THR A 199 7.08 -15.30 -11.01
N GLY A 200 5.95 -14.91 -10.39
CA GLY A 200 5.07 -13.86 -10.92
C GLY A 200 5.74 -12.50 -10.99
N VAL A 201 6.45 -12.09 -9.94
CA VAL A 201 7.21 -10.83 -9.88
C VAL A 201 8.31 -10.78 -10.93
N VAL A 202 9.08 -11.87 -11.09
CA VAL A 202 10.12 -11.95 -12.12
C VAL A 202 9.51 -11.87 -13.51
N ALA A 203 8.40 -12.57 -13.75
CA ALA A 203 7.69 -12.51 -15.03
C ALA A 203 7.19 -11.08 -15.34
N GLU A 204 6.60 -10.37 -14.36
CA GLU A 204 6.19 -8.96 -14.51
C GLU A 204 7.38 -8.05 -14.86
N GLY A 205 8.51 -8.23 -14.18
CA GLY A 205 9.73 -7.48 -14.45
C GLY A 205 10.21 -7.66 -15.89
N VAL A 206 10.27 -8.91 -16.37
CA VAL A 206 10.70 -9.25 -17.74
C VAL A 206 9.72 -8.72 -18.79
N LEU A 207 8.41 -8.86 -18.57
CA LEU A 207 7.37 -8.33 -19.47
C LEU A 207 7.46 -6.80 -19.57
N SER A 208 7.61 -6.11 -18.44
CA SER A 208 7.75 -4.65 -18.38
C SER A 208 9.00 -4.16 -19.12
N GLN A 209 10.13 -4.87 -19.01
CA GLN A 209 11.33 -4.54 -19.78
C GLN A 209 11.14 -4.75 -21.28
N ARG A 210 10.52 -5.87 -21.69
CA ARG A 210 10.23 -6.15 -23.10
C ARG A 210 9.33 -5.10 -23.74
N GLU A 211 8.29 -4.65 -23.03
CA GLU A 211 7.42 -3.58 -23.51
C GLU A 211 8.14 -2.25 -23.68
N LYS A 212 9.05 -1.89 -22.75
CA LYS A 212 9.88 -0.68 -22.87
C LYS A 212 10.77 -0.75 -24.11
N GLN A 213 11.47 -1.87 -24.30
CA GLN A 213 12.34 -2.08 -25.47
C GLN A 213 11.58 -2.06 -26.80
N MET A 214 10.36 -2.64 -26.85
CA MET A 214 9.52 -2.60 -28.05
C MET A 214 9.10 -1.18 -28.41
N LYS A 215 8.75 -0.35 -27.41
CA LYS A 215 8.40 1.06 -27.63
C LYS A 215 9.59 1.89 -28.11
N GLU A 216 10.79 1.65 -27.59
CA GLU A 216 12.01 2.31 -28.08
C GLU A 216 12.33 1.91 -29.52
N ARG A 217 12.26 0.61 -29.85
CA ARG A 217 12.48 0.12 -31.22
C ARG A 217 11.46 0.70 -32.22
N ALA A 218 10.19 0.83 -31.81
CA ALA A 218 9.16 1.44 -32.66
C ALA A 218 9.43 2.93 -32.92
N LYS A 219 9.91 3.69 -31.92
CA LYS A 219 10.30 5.10 -32.08
C LYS A 219 11.51 5.30 -32.99
N ILE A 220 12.47 4.37 -32.96
CA ILE A 220 13.65 4.41 -33.84
C ILE A 220 13.23 4.11 -35.30
N LYS A 221 12.24 3.24 -35.51
CA LYS A 221 11.77 2.87 -36.85
C LYS A 221 10.84 3.90 -37.50
N SER A 222 10.28 4.83 -36.71
CA SER A 222 9.39 5.90 -37.17
C SER A 222 10.09 7.25 -37.39
N ARG A 223 11.42 7.29 -37.24
CA ARG A 223 12.25 8.49 -37.36
C ARG A 223 13.20 8.31 -38.53
#